data_AF-V4J0E8-F1
#
_entry.id   AF-V4J0E8-F1
#
_cell.length_a   1.000
_cell.length_b   1.000
_cell.length_c   1.000
_cell.angle_alpha   90.00
_cell.angle_beta   90.00
_cell.angle_gamma   90.00
#
_symmetry.space_group_name_H-M   'P 1'
#
loop_
_entity.id
_entity.type
_entity.pdbx_description
1 polymer ?
#
loop_
_entity_poly.entity_id
_entity_poly.type
_entity_poly.pdbx_seq_one_letter_code
_entity_poly.pdbx_strand_id
1 'polypeptide(L)'
;MNDTHDHESSIDLPEVWKDAKECLDNAPSPSAEGQLASEFAESIALAVSEGEKMTTAESLLGQFARNSDIAKSTMVKEFEEELEALEAATEEDEDDGDGEVLKHSIDTLLESHLDELTIYKPSDASAKPRYSWAFGTGVRVETETEHLAPDSFCQCYHDASGAERNARTPDDLNGSWTEYVRDLISALQNDGEKVRVVPVEGVRTQAVQDLRDAVEGKPATTDLKTAAQQYRPYVNPDDPSVVQVPSAAIERILANFEDCSYNDLQIELDKREVRAGNVRQTQVARGMNVRFWLLDREWLDVEVEEGEQETAENGGDSRVEA
;
A
#
# COMPACT_ATOMS: atom_id res chain seq x y z
N MET A 1 -7.79 80.45 19.69
CA MET A 1 -7.59 79.72 18.42
C MET A 1 -7.24 78.30 18.82
N ASN A 2 -8.20 77.40 18.56
CA ASN A 2 -8.21 75.94 18.69
C ASN A 2 -7.39 75.28 19.81
N ASP A 3 -8.09 74.98 20.91
CA ASP A 3 -7.92 73.74 21.65
C ASP A 3 -8.33 72.57 20.73
N THR A 4 -7.35 71.83 20.21
CA THR A 4 -7.57 70.46 19.75
C THR A 4 -7.41 69.56 20.97
N HIS A 5 -8.55 69.22 21.58
CA HIS A 5 -8.62 68.05 22.44
C HIS A 5 -8.29 66.82 21.60
N ASP A 6 -7.12 66.25 21.83
CA ASP A 6 -6.82 64.86 21.50
C ASP A 6 -7.84 63.99 22.25
N HIS A 7 -8.82 63.47 21.51
CA HIS A 7 -9.62 62.34 21.97
C HIS A 7 -8.71 61.11 21.97
N GLU A 8 -7.98 60.89 23.07
CA GLU A 8 -7.48 59.56 23.41
C GLU A 8 -8.69 58.62 23.44
N SER A 9 -8.75 57.68 22.50
CA SER A 9 -9.77 56.62 22.49
C SER A 9 -9.45 55.65 23.63
N SER A 10 -9.79 56.04 24.84
CA SER A 10 -9.78 55.21 26.04
C SER A 10 -10.62 53.95 25.77
N ILE A 11 -9.98 52.78 25.81
CA ILE A 11 -10.63 51.48 25.59
C ILE A 11 -11.46 51.13 26.83
N ASP A 12 -12.79 51.08 26.70
CA ASP A 12 -13.69 50.71 27.80
C ASP A 12 -13.69 49.18 28.02
N LEU A 13 -12.77 48.72 28.86
CA LEU A 13 -12.58 47.30 29.21
C LEU A 13 -13.88 46.54 29.59
N PRO A 14 -14.78 47.09 30.43
CA PRO A 14 -16.12 46.53 30.66
C PRO A 14 -16.96 46.28 29.40
N GLU A 15 -16.93 47.19 28.42
CA GLU A 15 -17.68 47.06 27.17
C GLU A 15 -17.05 45.98 26.29
N VAL A 16 -15.71 45.97 26.18
CA VAL A 16 -14.94 44.91 25.49
C VAL A 16 -15.24 43.53 26.07
N TRP A 17 -15.33 43.40 27.40
CA TRP A 17 -15.71 42.14 28.03
C TRP A 17 -17.13 41.71 27.71
N LYS A 18 -18.08 42.65 27.72
CA LYS A 18 -19.48 42.34 27.45
C LYS A 18 -19.65 41.79 26.02
N ASP A 19 -19.01 42.43 25.05
CA ASP A 19 -19.07 42.03 23.65
C ASP A 19 -18.33 40.70 23.42
N ALA A 20 -17.12 40.56 23.99
CA ALA A 20 -16.37 39.30 23.91
C ALA A 20 -17.14 38.14 24.53
N LYS A 21 -17.79 38.35 25.68
CA LYS A 21 -18.59 37.33 26.34
C LYS A 21 -19.79 36.91 25.49
N GLU A 22 -20.51 37.87 24.90
CA GLU A 22 -21.64 37.55 24.01
C GLU A 22 -21.19 36.76 22.77
N CYS A 23 -20.02 37.09 22.20
CA CYS A 23 -19.46 36.33 21.09
C CYS A 23 -18.98 34.92 21.50
N LEU A 24 -18.35 34.78 22.67
CA LEU A 24 -17.89 33.50 23.22
C LEU A 24 -19.07 32.58 23.55
N ASP A 25 -20.11 33.10 24.20
CA ASP A 25 -21.32 32.34 24.56
C ASP A 25 -22.08 31.82 23.32
N ASN A 26 -21.87 32.43 22.15
CA ASN A 26 -22.50 32.06 20.87
C ASN A 26 -21.52 31.50 19.82
N ALA A 27 -20.32 31.10 20.23
CA ALA A 27 -19.32 30.61 19.29
C ALA A 27 -19.81 29.32 18.59
N PRO A 28 -19.74 29.24 17.24
CA PRO A 28 -20.29 28.10 16.51
C PRO A 28 -19.43 26.83 16.59
N SER A 29 -18.21 26.93 17.13
CA SER A 29 -17.29 25.81 17.31
C SER A 29 -16.17 26.13 18.31
N PRO A 30 -15.51 25.12 18.90
CA PRO A 30 -14.37 25.32 19.79
C PRO A 30 -13.20 26.08 19.14
N SER A 31 -12.99 25.92 17.83
CA SER A 31 -11.95 26.67 17.11
C SER A 31 -12.30 28.14 16.97
N ALA A 32 -13.56 28.50 16.79
CA ALA A 32 -14.02 29.88 16.73
C ALA A 32 -13.94 30.54 18.11
N GLU A 33 -14.29 29.79 19.16
CA GLU A 33 -14.15 30.22 20.56
C GLU A 33 -12.69 30.54 20.90
N GLY A 34 -11.73 29.68 20.50
CA GLY A 34 -10.30 29.91 20.71
C GLY A 34 -9.76 31.16 19.99
N GLN A 35 -10.28 31.49 18.81
CA GLN A 35 -9.92 32.72 18.10
C GLN A 35 -10.44 33.96 18.81
N LEU A 36 -11.72 33.96 19.20
CA LEU A 36 -12.35 35.05 19.95
C LEU A 36 -11.66 35.29 21.31
N ALA A 37 -11.24 34.21 21.98
CA ALA A 37 -10.45 34.27 23.21
C ALA A 37 -9.09 34.96 23.00
N SER A 38 -8.41 34.68 21.89
CA SER A 38 -7.14 35.30 21.55
C SER A 38 -7.30 36.80 21.25
N GLU A 39 -8.33 37.18 20.49
CA GLU A 39 -8.65 38.58 20.18
C GLU A 39 -8.99 39.39 21.45
N PHE A 40 -9.71 38.78 22.39
CA PHE A 40 -10.00 39.39 23.68
C PHE A 40 -8.72 39.59 24.53
N ALA A 41 -7.83 38.61 24.57
CA ALA A 41 -6.56 38.71 25.29
C ALA A 41 -5.66 39.83 24.72
N GLU A 42 -5.62 39.97 23.39
CA GLU A 42 -4.91 41.06 22.71
C GLU A 42 -5.51 42.43 23.04
N SER A 43 -6.83 42.54 23.08
CA SER A 43 -7.54 43.78 23.43
C SER A 43 -7.26 44.23 24.87
N ILE A 44 -7.17 43.28 25.81
CA ILE A 44 -6.76 43.58 27.19
C ILE A 44 -5.28 44.00 27.24
N ALA A 45 -4.39 43.30 26.53
CA ALA A 45 -2.97 43.62 26.53
C ALA A 45 -2.72 45.05 25.99
N LEU A 46 -3.46 45.46 24.97
CA LEU A 46 -3.39 46.82 24.41
C LEU A 46 -3.86 47.86 25.43
N ALA A 47 -5.02 47.66 26.07
CA ALA A 47 -5.55 48.57 27.08
C ALA A 47 -4.62 48.73 28.30
N VAL A 48 -3.96 47.65 28.73
CA VAL A 48 -2.95 47.70 29.80
C VAL A 48 -1.71 48.48 29.35
N SER A 49 -1.28 48.33 28.09
CA SER A 49 -0.11 49.02 27.55
C SER A 49 -0.30 50.53 27.40
N GLU A 50 -1.55 50.98 27.22
CA GLU A 50 -1.95 52.38 27.13
C GLU A 50 -2.09 53.06 28.52
N GLY A 51 -1.75 52.35 29.60
CA GLY A 51 -1.72 52.90 30.95
C GLY A 51 -3.06 52.80 31.69
N GLU A 52 -4.06 52.10 31.14
CA GLU A 52 -5.33 51.90 31.81
C GLU A 52 -5.33 50.69 32.75
N LYS A 53 -5.75 50.97 34.00
CA LYS A 53 -6.47 50.06 34.92
C LYS A 53 -6.01 48.59 34.89
N MET A 54 -4.72 48.38 35.14
CA MET A 54 -4.11 47.04 35.31
C MET A 54 -4.91 46.12 36.25
N THR A 55 -5.48 46.67 37.32
CA THR A 55 -6.33 45.93 38.27
C THR A 55 -7.67 45.47 37.67
N THR A 56 -8.25 46.25 36.76
CA THR A 56 -9.48 45.87 36.02
C THR A 56 -9.17 44.79 35.00
N ALA A 57 -8.05 44.91 34.27
CA ALA A 57 -7.58 43.88 33.33
C ALA A 57 -7.29 42.54 34.02
N GLU A 58 -6.60 42.54 35.16
CA GLU A 58 -6.36 41.33 35.97
C GLU A 58 -7.66 40.66 36.43
N SER A 59 -8.64 41.47 36.86
CA SER A 59 -9.95 40.95 37.26
C SER A 59 -10.70 40.30 36.10
N LEU A 60 -10.64 40.89 34.89
CA LEU A 60 -11.32 40.37 33.71
C LEU A 60 -10.64 39.10 33.17
N LEU A 61 -9.31 39.07 33.09
CA LEU A 61 -8.56 37.86 32.74
C LEU A 61 -8.81 36.73 33.76
N GLY A 62 -8.89 37.07 35.05
CA GLY A 62 -9.22 36.10 36.10
C GLY A 62 -10.67 35.60 36.05
N GLN A 63 -11.61 36.37 35.50
CA GLN A 63 -12.98 35.90 35.24
C GLN A 63 -13.03 35.03 33.98
N PHE A 64 -12.32 35.42 32.92
CA PHE A 64 -12.21 34.65 31.70
C PHE A 64 -11.60 33.27 31.95
N ALA A 65 -10.47 33.20 32.67
CA ALA A 65 -9.83 31.93 33.02
C ALA A 65 -10.77 31.01 33.82
N ARG A 66 -11.50 31.57 34.82
CA ARG A 66 -12.47 30.82 35.60
C ARG A 66 -13.64 30.30 34.76
N ASN A 67 -14.16 31.11 33.84
CA ASN A 67 -15.24 30.67 32.95
C ASN A 67 -14.77 29.59 31.99
N SER A 68 -13.54 29.71 31.47
CA SER A 68 -12.92 28.70 30.61
C SER A 68 -12.70 27.38 31.37
N ASP A 69 -12.23 27.43 32.62
CA ASP A 69 -12.08 26.25 33.47
C ASP A 69 -13.43 25.58 33.76
N ILE A 70 -14.48 26.36 34.01
CA ILE A 70 -15.84 25.83 34.21
C ILE A 70 -16.36 25.20 32.91
N ALA A 71 -16.23 25.87 31.77
CA ALA A 71 -16.67 25.35 30.47
C ALA A 71 -15.95 24.04 30.12
N LYS A 72 -14.62 24.00 30.34
CA LYS A 72 -13.83 22.78 30.18
C LYS A 72 -14.30 21.68 31.12
N SER A 73 -14.53 21.98 32.39
CA SER A 73 -15.03 20.99 33.36
C SER A 73 -16.40 20.45 32.99
N THR A 74 -17.29 21.31 32.47
CA THR A 74 -18.62 20.91 31.99
C THR A 74 -18.50 20.03 30.76
N MET A 75 -17.70 20.41 29.77
CA MET A 75 -17.47 19.60 28.56
C MET A 75 -16.85 18.24 28.91
N VAL A 76 -15.85 18.21 29.80
CA VAL A 76 -15.26 16.94 30.26
C VAL A 76 -16.32 16.08 30.95
N LYS A 77 -17.18 16.67 31.78
CA LYS A 77 -18.27 15.95 32.45
C LYS A 77 -19.34 15.46 31.48
N GLU A 78 -19.70 16.25 30.46
CA GLU A 78 -20.63 15.85 29.40
C GLU A 78 -20.02 14.72 28.56
N PHE A 79 -18.73 14.79 28.23
CA PHE A 79 -18.02 13.70 27.57
C PHE A 79 -17.97 12.44 28.43
N GLU A 80 -17.68 12.57 29.73
CA GLU A 80 -17.69 11.44 30.68
C GLU A 80 -19.08 10.83 30.80
N GLU A 81 -20.14 11.64 30.88
CA GLU A 81 -21.53 11.18 30.90
C GLU A 81 -21.95 10.52 29.58
N GLU A 82 -21.49 11.02 28.43
CA GLU A 82 -21.74 10.42 27.11
C GLU A 82 -20.95 9.11 26.94
N LEU A 83 -19.74 9.03 27.48
CA LEU A 83 -18.93 7.81 27.56
C LEU A 83 -19.59 6.78 28.47
N GLU A 84 -20.05 7.18 29.65
CA GLU A 84 -20.76 6.32 30.60
C GLU A 84 -22.11 5.87 30.02
N ALA A 85 -22.81 6.71 29.26
CA ALA A 85 -24.05 6.31 28.57
C ALA A 85 -23.77 5.34 27.40
N LEU A 86 -22.67 5.51 26.68
CA LEU A 86 -22.20 4.56 25.66
C LEU A 86 -21.79 3.23 26.30
N GLU A 87 -21.09 3.26 27.42
CA GLU A 87 -20.70 2.08 28.20
C GLU A 87 -21.94 1.38 28.76
N ALA A 88 -22.87 2.09 29.40
CA ALA A 88 -24.12 1.53 29.92
C ALA A 88 -25.04 0.96 28.82
N ALA A 89 -25.12 1.63 27.66
CA ALA A 89 -25.83 1.08 26.50
C ALA A 89 -25.14 -0.17 25.91
N THR A 90 -23.86 -0.37 26.20
CA THR A 90 -23.12 -1.60 25.89
C THR A 90 -23.33 -2.68 26.97
N GLU A 91 -23.50 -2.28 28.24
CA GLU A 91 -23.73 -3.19 29.37
C GLU A 91 -25.17 -3.72 29.49
N GLU A 92 -26.19 -3.02 28.95
CA GLU A 92 -27.58 -3.53 28.92
C GLU A 92 -27.78 -4.76 28.01
N ASP A 93 -26.80 -5.12 27.18
CA ASP A 93 -26.74 -6.37 26.40
C ASP A 93 -25.93 -7.49 27.11
N GLU A 94 -25.38 -7.25 28.31
CA GLU A 94 -24.46 -8.16 29.04
C GLU A 94 -25.06 -8.80 30.33
N ASP A 95 -26.37 -9.06 30.42
CA ASP A 95 -26.93 -9.85 31.55
C ASP A 95 -26.97 -11.36 31.23
N ASP A 96 -25.80 -11.98 31.03
CA ASP A 96 -25.60 -13.41 31.29
C ASP A 96 -24.10 -13.77 31.39
N GLY A 97 -23.54 -13.63 32.60
CA GLY A 97 -22.58 -14.57 33.17
C GLY A 97 -21.10 -14.54 32.70
N ASP A 98 -20.24 -14.19 33.66
CA ASP A 98 -18.78 -14.37 33.71
C ASP A 98 -17.94 -13.50 32.75
N GLY A 99 -17.28 -12.51 33.35
CA GLY A 99 -16.47 -11.53 32.66
C GLY A 99 -15.32 -12.10 31.83
N GLU A 100 -15.41 -11.86 30.54
CA GLU A 100 -14.30 -11.47 29.67
C GLU A 100 -14.91 -10.65 28.54
N VAL A 101 -14.47 -9.41 28.36
CA VAL A 101 -14.94 -8.45 27.34
C VAL A 101 -14.49 -8.92 25.94
N LEU A 102 -15.02 -10.05 25.48
CA LEU A 102 -14.86 -10.59 24.13
C LEU A 102 -16.17 -10.31 23.39
N LYS A 103 -16.30 -9.08 22.85
CA LYS A 103 -17.58 -8.55 22.35
C LYS A 103 -18.24 -9.41 21.26
N HIS A 104 -17.48 -10.05 20.37
CA HIS A 104 -18.03 -10.93 19.33
C HIS A 104 -17.07 -12.08 18.95
N SER A 105 -17.62 -13.19 18.45
CA SER A 105 -16.81 -14.19 17.75
C SER A 105 -16.43 -13.69 16.35
N ILE A 106 -15.28 -14.15 15.85
CA ILE A 106 -14.70 -13.62 14.61
C ILE A 106 -15.58 -13.88 13.37
N ASP A 107 -16.36 -14.95 13.35
CA ASP A 107 -17.41 -15.24 12.36
C ASP A 107 -18.49 -14.15 12.37
N THR A 108 -18.98 -13.76 13.55
CA THR A 108 -19.98 -12.69 13.68
C THR A 108 -19.42 -11.35 13.20
N LEU A 109 -18.14 -11.07 13.47
CA LEU A 109 -17.45 -9.88 12.96
C LEU A 109 -17.33 -9.89 11.44
N LEU A 110 -17.00 -11.03 10.85
CA LEU A 110 -16.90 -11.20 9.40
C LEU A 110 -18.25 -11.04 8.69
N GLU A 111 -19.35 -11.45 9.30
CA GLU A 111 -20.69 -11.32 8.73
C GLU A 111 -21.27 -9.90 8.87
N SER A 112 -21.16 -9.33 10.07
CA SER A 112 -21.91 -8.12 10.44
C SER A 112 -21.10 -6.84 10.30
N HIS A 113 -19.76 -6.92 10.39
CA HIS A 113 -18.90 -5.75 10.48
C HIS A 113 -17.85 -5.66 9.36
N LEU A 114 -17.82 -6.62 8.44
CA LEU A 114 -16.95 -6.54 7.26
C LEU A 114 -17.53 -5.53 6.26
N ASP A 115 -16.73 -4.50 5.97
CA ASP A 115 -17.06 -3.45 5.00
C ASP A 115 -16.53 -3.83 3.61
N GLU A 116 -15.26 -4.22 3.53
CA GLU A 116 -14.59 -4.54 2.26
C GLU A 116 -13.62 -5.70 2.42
N LEU A 117 -13.68 -6.64 1.48
CA LEU A 117 -12.66 -7.65 1.25
C LEU A 117 -11.90 -7.33 -0.04
N THR A 118 -10.62 -7.00 0.08
CA THR A 118 -9.72 -6.86 -1.08
C THR A 118 -8.93 -8.15 -1.28
N ILE A 119 -9.07 -8.75 -2.47
CA ILE A 119 -8.34 -9.96 -2.89
C ILE A 119 -7.25 -9.55 -3.88
N TYR A 120 -6.00 -9.63 -3.44
CA TYR A 120 -4.83 -9.45 -4.29
C TYR A 120 -4.54 -10.77 -4.99
N LYS A 121 -5.00 -10.89 -6.24
CA LYS A 121 -4.85 -12.09 -7.04
C LYS A 121 -3.57 -11.96 -7.88
N PRO A 122 -2.50 -12.71 -7.56
CA PRO A 122 -1.31 -12.68 -8.38
C PRO A 122 -1.58 -13.27 -9.76
N SER A 123 -0.94 -12.71 -10.78
CA SER A 123 -0.95 -13.26 -12.15
C SER A 123 -0.26 -14.64 -12.24
N ASP A 124 0.65 -14.91 -11.30
CA ASP A 124 1.44 -16.13 -11.27
C ASP A 124 0.70 -17.30 -10.63
N ALA A 125 0.73 -18.47 -11.27
CA ALA A 125 0.02 -19.66 -10.80
C ALA A 125 0.57 -20.27 -9.48
N SER A 126 1.77 -19.88 -9.04
CA SER A 126 2.35 -20.35 -7.77
C SER A 126 2.30 -19.34 -6.64
N ALA A 127 2.03 -18.08 -6.95
CA ALA A 127 1.96 -17.05 -5.94
C ALA A 127 0.62 -17.21 -5.22
N LYS A 128 0.66 -17.20 -3.89
CA LYS A 128 -0.56 -17.30 -3.09
C LYS A 128 -1.27 -15.94 -3.12
N PRO A 129 -2.61 -15.91 -3.27
CA PRO A 129 -3.36 -14.69 -3.13
C PRO A 129 -3.24 -14.14 -1.72
N ARG A 130 -3.20 -12.81 -1.60
CA ARG A 130 -3.25 -12.09 -0.31
C ARG A 130 -4.64 -11.50 -0.14
N TYR A 131 -5.14 -11.50 1.08
CA TYR A 131 -6.46 -10.98 1.41
C TYR A 131 -6.29 -9.83 2.40
N SER A 132 -7.07 -8.77 2.21
CA SER A 132 -7.16 -7.63 3.12
C SER A 132 -8.62 -7.46 3.52
N TRP A 133 -8.88 -7.66 4.81
CA TRP A 133 -10.20 -7.61 5.42
C TRP A 133 -10.34 -6.26 6.14
N ALA A 134 -11.20 -5.38 5.64
CA ALA A 134 -11.47 -4.08 6.22
C ALA A 134 -12.83 -4.10 6.93
N PHE A 135 -12.81 -3.77 8.21
CA PHE A 135 -14.00 -3.73 9.07
C PHE A 135 -14.47 -2.29 9.26
N GLY A 136 -15.77 -2.10 9.52
CA GLY A 136 -16.36 -0.78 9.75
C GLY A 136 -15.83 -0.05 11.00
N THR A 137 -15.17 -0.78 11.89
CA THR A 137 -14.42 -0.21 13.04
C THR A 137 -13.11 0.47 12.63
N GLY A 138 -12.72 0.40 11.34
CA GLY A 138 -11.44 0.89 10.83
C GLY A 138 -10.28 -0.11 10.94
N VAL A 139 -10.51 -1.27 11.59
CA VAL A 139 -9.53 -2.35 11.70
C VAL A 139 -9.27 -2.99 10.33
N ARG A 140 -8.01 -3.29 10.03
CA ARG A 140 -7.59 -3.97 8.80
C ARG A 140 -6.71 -5.17 9.10
N VAL A 141 -7.14 -6.33 8.63
CA VAL A 141 -6.41 -7.59 8.79
C VAL A 141 -5.89 -8.03 7.43
N GLU A 142 -4.60 -8.36 7.35
CA GLU A 142 -4.00 -8.92 6.13
C GLU A 142 -3.66 -10.40 6.33
N THR A 143 -4.06 -11.25 5.39
CA THR A 143 -3.79 -12.70 5.44
C THR A 143 -3.11 -13.19 4.15
N GLU A 144 -2.10 -14.05 4.30
CA GLU A 144 -1.34 -14.63 3.18
C GLU A 144 -2.03 -15.86 2.54
N THR A 145 -3.08 -16.36 3.18
CA THR A 145 -3.91 -17.46 2.69
C THR A 145 -5.38 -17.12 2.88
N GLU A 146 -6.23 -17.76 2.07
CA GLU A 146 -7.69 -17.61 2.15
C GLU A 146 -8.25 -18.07 3.50
N HIS A 147 -7.57 -19.01 4.16
CA HIS A 147 -7.94 -19.56 5.45
C HIS A 147 -6.71 -19.58 6.37
N LEU A 148 -6.65 -18.65 7.31
CA LEU A 148 -5.84 -18.83 8.52
C LEU A 148 -6.63 -19.72 9.48
N ALA A 149 -5.94 -20.43 10.38
CA ALA A 149 -6.63 -21.05 11.51
C ALA A 149 -7.41 -19.98 12.29
N PRO A 150 -8.57 -20.30 12.87
CA PRO A 150 -9.43 -19.27 13.48
C PRO A 150 -8.71 -18.52 14.62
N ASP A 151 -7.90 -19.21 15.42
CA ASP A 151 -7.04 -18.60 16.44
C ASP A 151 -6.03 -17.60 15.83
N SER A 152 -5.43 -17.96 14.68
CA SER A 152 -4.48 -17.08 14.00
C SER A 152 -5.17 -15.85 13.41
N PHE A 153 -6.39 -16.00 12.90
CA PHE A 153 -7.16 -14.86 12.42
C PHE A 153 -7.53 -13.92 13.57
N CYS A 154 -7.98 -14.47 14.70
CA CYS A 154 -8.26 -13.69 15.91
C CYS A 154 -7.02 -12.92 16.37
N GLN A 155 -5.86 -13.56 16.39
CA GLN A 155 -4.61 -12.90 16.73
C GLN A 155 -4.29 -11.73 15.78
N CYS A 156 -4.42 -11.93 14.46
CA CYS A 156 -4.21 -10.85 13.50
C CYS A 156 -5.22 -9.70 13.70
N TYR A 157 -6.46 -10.01 14.06
CA TYR A 157 -7.47 -9.00 14.38
C TYR A 157 -7.11 -8.19 15.64
N HIS A 158 -6.69 -8.87 16.72
CA HIS A 158 -6.21 -8.22 17.94
C HIS A 158 -5.00 -7.32 17.67
N ASP A 159 -4.01 -7.82 16.92
CA ASP A 159 -2.83 -7.04 16.60
C ASP A 159 -3.20 -5.78 15.80
N ALA A 160 -4.15 -5.91 14.87
CA ALA A 160 -4.66 -4.79 14.07
C ALA A 160 -5.56 -3.82 14.84
N SER A 161 -6.20 -4.25 15.93
CA SER A 161 -7.05 -3.42 16.80
C SER A 161 -6.29 -2.73 17.93
N GLY A 162 -4.96 -2.83 17.97
CA GLY A 162 -4.14 -2.22 19.04
C GLY A 162 -3.86 -3.16 20.22
N ALA A 163 -3.84 -4.47 19.98
CA ALA A 163 -3.68 -5.55 20.95
C ALA A 163 -4.86 -5.70 21.95
N GLU A 164 -6.01 -5.14 21.63
CA GLU A 164 -7.25 -5.37 22.37
C GLU A 164 -7.79 -6.78 22.07
N ARG A 165 -8.06 -7.56 23.13
CA ARG A 165 -8.68 -8.89 23.00
C ARG A 165 -10.19 -8.77 22.76
N ASN A 166 -10.57 -8.24 21.61
CA ASN A 166 -11.95 -7.85 21.27
C ASN A 166 -12.66 -8.81 20.29
N ALA A 167 -12.13 -10.01 20.09
CA ALA A 167 -12.65 -11.05 19.20
C ALA A 167 -12.32 -12.43 19.79
N ARG A 168 -13.21 -13.41 19.63
CA ARG A 168 -12.96 -14.80 20.07
C ARG A 168 -12.98 -15.79 18.91
N THR A 169 -12.24 -16.87 19.09
CA THR A 169 -12.31 -18.05 18.23
C THR A 169 -13.76 -18.59 18.24
N PRO A 170 -14.32 -19.01 17.09
CA PRO A 170 -15.66 -19.59 17.05
C PRO A 170 -15.65 -20.99 17.65
N ASP A 171 -16.54 -21.24 18.60
CA ASP A 171 -16.66 -22.54 19.29
C ASP A 171 -17.32 -23.61 18.40
N ASP A 172 -18.21 -23.21 17.49
CA ASP A 172 -19.04 -24.06 16.64
C ASP A 172 -18.41 -24.36 15.27
N LEU A 173 -17.42 -23.58 14.85
CA LEU A 173 -16.74 -23.72 13.55
C LEU A 173 -15.33 -24.32 13.64
N ASN A 174 -14.88 -24.78 14.81
CA ASN A 174 -13.49 -25.21 15.02
C ASN A 174 -13.05 -26.39 14.12
N GLY A 175 -13.98 -27.12 13.50
CA GLY A 175 -13.72 -28.16 12.48
C GLY A 175 -14.06 -27.80 11.04
N SER A 176 -14.84 -26.74 10.81
CA SER A 176 -15.38 -26.34 9.50
C SER A 176 -14.98 -24.91 9.09
N TRP A 177 -14.15 -24.23 9.87
CA TRP A 177 -13.72 -22.84 9.65
C TRP A 177 -13.25 -22.58 8.22
N THR A 178 -12.41 -23.46 7.68
CA THR A 178 -11.90 -23.33 6.31
C THR A 178 -13.02 -23.36 5.26
N GLU A 179 -14.06 -24.18 5.47
CA GLU A 179 -15.23 -24.23 4.57
C GLU A 179 -16.08 -22.98 4.73
N TYR A 180 -16.34 -22.56 5.97
CA TYR A 180 -17.04 -21.32 6.29
C TYR A 180 -16.42 -20.10 5.60
N VAL A 181 -15.10 -19.90 5.72
CA VAL A 181 -14.41 -18.74 5.11
C VAL A 181 -14.49 -18.80 3.58
N ARG A 182 -14.41 -19.99 2.97
CA ARG A 182 -14.57 -20.15 1.51
C ARG A 182 -15.98 -19.82 1.05
N ASP A 183 -16.98 -20.26 1.79
CA ASP A 183 -18.38 -19.99 1.50
C ASP A 183 -18.68 -18.50 1.66
N LEU A 184 -18.15 -17.86 2.70
CA LEU A 184 -18.23 -16.42 2.92
C LEU A 184 -17.61 -15.64 1.75
N ILE A 185 -16.35 -15.94 1.38
CA ILE A 185 -15.69 -15.27 0.25
C ILE A 185 -16.50 -15.45 -1.04
N SER A 186 -17.03 -16.65 -1.28
CA SER A 186 -17.86 -16.95 -2.45
C SER A 186 -19.17 -16.17 -2.45
N ALA A 187 -19.84 -16.06 -1.30
CA ALA A 187 -21.04 -15.26 -1.14
C ALA A 187 -20.76 -13.76 -1.40
N LEU A 188 -19.70 -13.23 -0.78
CA LEU A 188 -19.29 -11.83 -0.97
C LEU A 188 -18.92 -11.53 -2.44
N GLN A 189 -18.28 -12.47 -3.15
CA GLN A 189 -17.97 -12.34 -4.57
C GLN A 189 -19.24 -12.32 -5.46
N ASN A 190 -20.28 -13.06 -5.08
CA ASN A 190 -21.55 -13.08 -5.80
C ASN A 190 -22.35 -11.79 -5.57
N ASP A 191 -22.28 -11.23 -4.37
CA ASP A 191 -22.96 -9.98 -4.01
C ASP A 191 -22.28 -8.74 -4.61
N GLY A 192 -20.95 -8.78 -4.79
CA GLY A 192 -20.18 -7.81 -5.59
C GLY A 192 -20.01 -6.41 -4.98
N GLU A 193 -20.76 -6.05 -3.95
CA GLU A 193 -20.69 -4.72 -3.30
C GLU A 193 -19.53 -4.58 -2.31
N LYS A 194 -19.13 -5.69 -1.66
CA LYS A 194 -18.11 -5.71 -0.61
C LYS A 194 -16.78 -6.34 -1.04
N VAL A 195 -16.62 -6.75 -2.30
CA VAL A 195 -15.39 -7.42 -2.78
C VAL A 195 -14.70 -6.62 -3.86
N ARG A 196 -13.41 -6.39 -3.66
CA ARG A 196 -12.52 -5.80 -4.64
C ARG A 196 -11.43 -6.79 -5.03
N VAL A 197 -11.34 -7.14 -6.32
CA VAL A 197 -10.26 -7.98 -6.84
C VAL A 197 -9.20 -7.08 -7.49
N VAL A 198 -7.98 -7.12 -6.96
CA VAL A 198 -6.83 -6.37 -7.47
C VAL A 198 -5.84 -7.35 -8.11
N PRO A 199 -5.58 -7.28 -9.42
CA PRO A 199 -4.51 -8.06 -10.02
C PRO A 199 -3.17 -7.51 -9.53
N VAL A 200 -2.28 -8.40 -9.09
CA VAL A 200 -0.91 -8.06 -8.72
C VAL A 200 0.04 -8.80 -9.64
N GLU A 201 1.02 -8.10 -10.21
CA GLU A 201 2.07 -8.72 -11.02
C GLU A 201 2.94 -9.59 -10.12
N GLY A 202 2.99 -10.88 -10.42
CA GLY A 202 3.81 -11.81 -9.65
C GLY A 202 5.30 -11.78 -10.06
N VAL A 203 6.14 -12.39 -9.22
CA VAL A 203 7.59 -12.46 -9.37
C VAL A 203 8.02 -13.08 -10.73
N ARG A 204 7.27 -14.05 -11.27
CA ARG A 204 7.52 -14.65 -12.59
C ARG A 204 7.16 -13.69 -13.72
N THR A 205 6.07 -12.95 -13.56
CA THR A 205 5.67 -11.91 -14.51
C THR A 205 6.74 -10.83 -14.61
N GLN A 206 7.30 -10.40 -13.47
CA GLN A 206 8.45 -9.50 -13.45
C GLN A 206 9.69 -10.15 -14.07
N ALA A 207 10.00 -11.42 -13.76
CA ALA A 207 11.14 -12.13 -14.35
C ALA A 207 11.04 -12.27 -15.88
N VAL A 208 9.83 -12.42 -16.44
CA VAL A 208 9.59 -12.39 -17.89
C VAL A 208 9.88 -11.01 -18.48
N GLN A 209 9.48 -9.94 -17.78
CA GLN A 209 9.77 -8.58 -18.21
C GLN A 209 11.27 -8.27 -18.15
N ASP A 210 11.94 -8.61 -17.06
CA ASP A 210 13.39 -8.45 -16.91
C ASP A 210 14.17 -9.26 -17.95
N LEU A 211 13.69 -10.46 -18.30
CA LEU A 211 14.24 -11.24 -19.41
C LEU A 211 14.12 -10.50 -20.73
N ARG A 212 12.94 -9.96 -21.03
CA ARG A 212 12.69 -9.16 -22.23
C ARG A 212 13.63 -7.97 -22.28
N ASP A 213 13.67 -7.16 -21.22
CA ASP A 213 14.51 -5.96 -21.14
C ASP A 213 16.00 -6.28 -21.27
N ALA A 214 16.45 -7.39 -20.67
CA ALA A 214 17.85 -7.84 -20.77
C ALA A 214 18.24 -8.32 -22.17
N VAL A 215 17.27 -8.86 -22.93
CA VAL A 215 17.44 -9.32 -24.31
C VAL A 215 17.39 -8.14 -25.28
N GLU A 216 16.41 -7.26 -25.16
CA GLU A 216 16.26 -6.06 -25.99
C GLU A 216 17.37 -5.03 -25.74
N GLY A 217 17.85 -4.91 -24.49
CA GLY A 217 18.93 -4.00 -24.12
C GLY A 217 20.33 -4.38 -24.65
N LYS A 218 20.46 -5.48 -25.39
CA LYS A 218 21.71 -5.90 -26.02
C LYS A 218 21.49 -6.20 -27.50
N PRO A 219 22.30 -5.67 -28.42
CA PRO A 219 22.20 -6.06 -29.81
C PRO A 219 22.41 -7.57 -29.96
N ALA A 220 21.58 -8.21 -30.78
CA ALA A 220 21.79 -9.60 -31.17
C ALA A 220 23.01 -9.73 -32.08
N THR A 221 23.65 -10.90 -32.03
CA THR A 221 24.75 -11.25 -32.92
C THR A 221 24.39 -12.46 -33.77
N THR A 222 24.98 -12.56 -34.96
CA THR A 222 24.91 -13.73 -35.83
C THR A 222 26.11 -14.67 -35.64
N ASP A 223 27.03 -14.36 -34.71
CA ASP A 223 28.12 -15.25 -34.30
C ASP A 223 27.78 -15.97 -32.99
N LEU A 224 27.57 -17.28 -33.10
CA LEU A 224 27.26 -18.17 -31.99
C LEU A 224 28.33 -18.11 -30.87
N LYS A 225 29.60 -17.93 -31.22
CA LYS A 225 30.69 -17.86 -30.24
C LYS A 225 30.60 -16.57 -29.43
N THR A 226 30.40 -15.44 -30.11
CA THR A 226 30.18 -14.14 -29.47
C THR A 226 28.97 -14.17 -28.56
N ALA A 227 27.84 -14.74 -29.01
CA ALA A 227 26.65 -14.90 -28.20
C ALA A 227 26.90 -15.67 -26.90
N ALA A 228 27.61 -16.80 -27.00
CA ALA A 228 27.94 -17.64 -25.86
C ALA A 228 28.90 -16.99 -24.86
N GLN A 229 29.95 -16.33 -25.35
CA GLN A 229 30.99 -15.73 -24.49
C GLN A 229 30.54 -14.42 -23.84
N GLN A 230 29.69 -13.65 -24.53
CA GLN A 230 29.24 -12.33 -24.07
C GLN A 230 27.82 -12.36 -23.49
N TYR A 231 27.17 -13.53 -23.44
CA TYR A 231 25.78 -13.68 -23.00
C TYR A 231 24.84 -12.74 -23.76
N ARG A 232 25.00 -12.69 -25.09
CA ARG A 232 24.20 -11.87 -26.00
C ARG A 232 23.14 -12.73 -26.70
N PRO A 233 22.01 -12.15 -27.10
CA PRO A 233 21.04 -12.85 -27.95
C PRO A 233 21.69 -13.26 -29.28
N TYR A 234 21.38 -14.45 -29.75
CA TYR A 234 21.82 -14.97 -31.05
C TYR A 234 20.64 -15.07 -31.98
N VAL A 235 20.79 -14.57 -33.21
CA VAL A 235 19.80 -14.74 -34.28
C VAL A 235 20.46 -15.53 -35.39
N ASN A 236 19.87 -16.68 -35.73
CA ASN A 236 20.34 -17.48 -36.85
C ASN A 236 19.93 -16.80 -38.17
N PRO A 237 20.84 -16.47 -39.08
CA PRO A 237 20.48 -15.90 -40.38
C PRO A 237 19.52 -16.79 -41.19
N ASP A 238 19.61 -18.11 -41.02
CA ASP A 238 18.75 -19.07 -41.73
C ASP A 238 17.34 -19.20 -41.12
N ASP A 239 17.17 -18.76 -39.86
CA ASP A 239 15.89 -18.72 -39.16
C ASP A 239 15.80 -17.45 -38.30
N PRO A 240 15.53 -16.29 -38.91
CA PRO A 240 15.52 -15.01 -38.23
C PRO A 240 14.27 -14.81 -37.37
N SER A 241 13.31 -15.73 -37.41
CA SER A 241 12.06 -15.67 -36.65
C SER A 241 12.24 -16.03 -35.16
N VAL A 242 13.39 -16.61 -34.81
CA VAL A 242 13.68 -17.08 -33.46
C VAL A 242 14.91 -16.38 -32.90
N VAL A 243 14.79 -15.85 -31.68
CA VAL A 243 15.90 -15.34 -30.89
C VAL A 243 16.37 -16.41 -29.92
N GLN A 244 17.65 -16.74 -29.96
CA GLN A 244 18.27 -17.72 -29.08
C GLN A 244 18.99 -17.02 -27.92
N VAL A 245 18.53 -17.24 -26.69
CA VAL A 245 19.09 -16.62 -25.49
C VAL A 245 19.93 -17.63 -24.71
N PRO A 246 21.22 -17.35 -24.42
CA PRO A 246 22.05 -18.25 -23.63
C PRO A 246 21.46 -18.52 -22.24
N SER A 247 21.43 -19.77 -21.78
CA SER A 247 20.92 -20.11 -20.44
C SER A 247 21.62 -19.35 -19.33
N ALA A 248 22.93 -19.10 -19.46
CA ALA A 248 23.69 -18.30 -18.50
C ALA A 248 23.20 -16.85 -18.37
N ALA A 249 22.57 -16.27 -19.40
CA ALA A 249 21.92 -14.96 -19.28
C ALA A 249 20.66 -15.04 -18.41
N ILE A 250 19.85 -16.09 -18.59
CA ILE A 250 18.63 -16.35 -17.82
C ILE A 250 18.97 -16.65 -16.36
N GLU A 251 20.02 -17.43 -16.12
CA GLU A 251 20.57 -17.72 -14.80
C GLU A 251 20.88 -16.43 -14.02
N ARG A 252 21.43 -15.41 -14.69
CA ARG A 252 21.74 -14.11 -14.09
C ARG A 252 20.50 -13.28 -13.79
N ILE A 253 19.47 -13.38 -14.62
CA ILE A 253 18.19 -12.70 -14.37
C ILE A 253 17.49 -13.35 -13.17
N LEU A 254 17.38 -14.68 -13.18
CA LEU A 254 16.74 -15.45 -12.11
C LEU A 254 17.46 -15.32 -10.76
N ALA A 255 18.76 -15.01 -10.74
CA ALA A 255 19.49 -14.74 -9.50
C ALA A 255 18.91 -13.55 -8.70
N ASN A 256 18.15 -12.66 -9.33
CA ASN A 256 17.46 -11.54 -8.65
C ASN A 256 16.10 -11.94 -8.06
N PHE A 257 15.65 -13.18 -8.27
CA PHE A 257 14.31 -13.65 -7.91
C PHE A 257 14.41 -14.95 -7.08
N GLU A 258 14.44 -14.82 -5.75
CA GLU A 258 14.62 -15.96 -4.83
C GLU A 258 13.56 -17.06 -5.01
N ASP A 259 12.32 -16.68 -5.35
CA ASP A 259 11.17 -17.58 -5.50
C ASP A 259 10.79 -17.89 -6.96
N CYS A 260 11.69 -17.67 -7.93
CA CYS A 260 11.44 -17.97 -9.34
C CYS A 260 12.46 -18.99 -9.88
N SER A 261 12.01 -20.22 -10.14
CA SER A 261 12.85 -21.24 -10.77
C SER A 261 12.84 -21.15 -12.30
N TYR A 262 13.80 -21.81 -12.95
CA TYR A 262 13.81 -21.97 -14.41
C TYR A 262 12.51 -22.58 -14.96
N ASN A 263 11.94 -23.57 -14.27
CA ASN A 263 10.70 -24.19 -14.71
C ASN A 263 9.52 -23.21 -14.61
N ASP A 264 9.56 -22.31 -13.64
CA ASP A 264 8.52 -21.32 -13.40
C ASP A 264 8.49 -20.25 -14.47
N LEU A 265 9.68 -19.74 -14.84
CA LEU A 265 9.84 -18.84 -15.98
C LEU A 265 9.42 -19.53 -17.29
N GLN A 266 9.78 -20.80 -17.46
CA GLN A 266 9.37 -21.59 -18.63
C GLN A 266 7.85 -21.71 -18.76
N ILE A 267 7.15 -22.02 -17.66
CA ILE A 267 5.68 -22.09 -17.62
C ILE A 267 5.08 -20.74 -17.99
N GLU A 268 5.66 -19.65 -17.51
CA GLU A 268 5.11 -18.30 -17.72
C GLU A 268 5.31 -17.82 -19.17
N LEU A 269 6.45 -18.13 -19.78
CA LEU A 269 6.68 -17.89 -21.22
C LEU A 269 5.73 -18.75 -22.09
N ASP A 270 5.42 -19.98 -21.67
CA ASP A 270 4.49 -20.86 -22.38
C ASP A 270 3.05 -20.35 -22.36
N LYS A 271 2.58 -19.86 -21.20
CA LYS A 271 1.25 -19.24 -21.09
C LYS A 271 1.09 -18.01 -21.98
N ARG A 272 2.18 -17.29 -22.22
CA ARG A 272 2.21 -16.09 -23.06
C ARG A 272 2.39 -16.42 -24.55
N GLU A 273 2.60 -17.69 -24.89
CA GLU A 273 2.83 -18.18 -26.25
C GLU A 273 4.06 -17.55 -26.93
N VAL A 274 5.04 -17.08 -26.16
CA VAL A 274 6.25 -16.39 -26.68
C VAL A 274 7.46 -17.32 -26.84
N ARG A 275 7.31 -18.62 -26.54
CA ARG A 275 8.38 -19.61 -26.67
C ARG A 275 8.28 -20.34 -28.00
N ALA A 276 9.26 -20.11 -28.88
CA ALA A 276 9.30 -20.72 -30.22
C ALA A 276 9.70 -22.21 -30.24
N GLY A 277 10.16 -22.78 -29.12
CA GLY A 277 10.53 -24.20 -29.06
C GLY A 277 11.04 -24.65 -27.70
N ASN A 278 11.42 -25.93 -27.59
CA ASN A 278 11.92 -26.48 -26.33
C ASN A 278 13.25 -25.85 -25.92
N VAL A 279 13.44 -25.67 -24.61
CA VAL A 279 14.74 -25.36 -23.99
C VAL A 279 15.66 -26.56 -24.16
N ARG A 280 16.39 -26.62 -25.27
CA ARG A 280 17.63 -27.39 -25.49
C ARG A 280 17.92 -27.43 -26.99
N GLN A 281 18.72 -26.49 -27.46
CA GLN A 281 19.70 -26.83 -28.49
C GLN A 281 21.09 -26.68 -27.89
N THR A 282 21.72 -27.82 -27.61
CA THR A 282 23.16 -27.88 -27.38
C THR A 282 23.82 -27.63 -28.73
N GLN A 283 24.33 -26.44 -28.96
CA GLN A 283 25.15 -26.18 -30.14
C GLN A 283 26.62 -26.27 -29.75
N VAL A 284 27.36 -27.16 -30.43
CA VAL A 284 28.78 -27.39 -30.17
C VAL A 284 29.59 -26.38 -30.99
N ALA A 285 29.88 -25.23 -30.41
CA ALA A 285 30.87 -24.31 -30.97
C ALA A 285 32.26 -24.74 -30.48
N ARG A 286 33.04 -25.43 -31.33
CA ARG A 286 34.46 -25.80 -31.10
C ARG A 286 34.77 -26.33 -29.68
N GLY A 287 33.93 -27.21 -29.14
CA GLY A 287 34.14 -27.86 -27.83
C GLY A 287 33.47 -27.18 -26.64
N MET A 288 32.76 -26.05 -26.82
CA MET A 288 31.88 -25.47 -25.80
C MET A 288 30.44 -25.93 -26.01
N ASN A 289 29.86 -26.56 -24.98
CA ASN A 289 28.44 -26.91 -24.95
C ASN A 289 27.66 -25.74 -24.38
N VAL A 290 26.96 -25.00 -25.24
CA VAL A 290 26.13 -23.87 -24.82
C VAL A 290 24.67 -24.24 -25.03
N ARG A 291 23.84 -23.94 -24.02
CA ARG A 291 22.39 -24.15 -24.08
C ARG A 291 21.71 -22.83 -24.33
N PHE A 292 20.76 -22.83 -25.25
CA PHE A 292 19.94 -21.69 -25.59
C PHE A 292 18.47 -21.96 -25.32
N TRP A 293 17.77 -20.89 -24.97
CA TRP A 293 16.32 -20.79 -24.95
C TRP A 293 15.86 -20.15 -26.25
N LEU A 294 14.77 -20.66 -26.81
CA LEU A 294 14.23 -20.20 -28.08
C LEU A 294 13.00 -19.34 -27.81
N LEU A 295 13.10 -18.06 -28.13
CA LEU A 295 12.05 -17.07 -27.94
C LEU A 295 11.58 -16.57 -29.30
N ASP A 296 10.29 -16.28 -29.41
CA ASP A 296 9.70 -15.67 -30.59
C ASP A 296 10.27 -14.26 -30.77
N ARG A 297 10.73 -13.95 -31.98
CA ARG A 297 11.23 -12.61 -32.31
C ARG A 297 10.11 -11.58 -32.32
N GLU A 298 8.87 -11.93 -32.66
CA GLU A 298 7.77 -10.95 -32.68
C GLU A 298 7.49 -10.36 -31.28
N TRP A 299 7.86 -11.09 -30.23
CA TRP A 299 7.77 -10.64 -28.86
C TRP A 299 8.92 -9.70 -28.44
N LEU A 300 10.03 -9.68 -29.18
CA LEU A 300 11.29 -9.04 -28.81
C LEU A 300 11.72 -7.98 -29.83
N ASP A 301 11.89 -6.73 -29.39
CA ASP A 301 12.42 -5.65 -30.23
C ASP A 301 13.96 -5.67 -30.24
N VAL A 302 14.55 -6.57 -31.04
CA VAL A 302 15.99 -6.84 -31.04
C VAL A 302 16.64 -6.40 -32.34
N GLU A 303 17.57 -5.45 -32.23
CA GLU A 303 18.49 -5.07 -33.31
C GLU A 303 19.55 -6.15 -33.52
N VAL A 304 19.84 -6.50 -34.78
CA VAL A 304 20.88 -7.48 -35.14
C VAL A 304 22.09 -6.73 -35.66
N GLU A 305 23.25 -6.93 -35.05
CA GLU A 305 24.51 -6.40 -35.58
C GLU A 305 24.81 -7.05 -36.95
N GLU A 306 24.84 -6.24 -38.00
CA GLU A 306 25.36 -6.65 -39.30
C GLU A 306 26.87 -6.89 -39.17
N GLY A 307 27.27 -8.16 -39.17
CA GLY A 307 28.68 -8.51 -39.15
C GLY A 307 29.40 -7.98 -40.39
N GLU A 308 30.58 -7.40 -40.21
CA GLU A 308 31.48 -7.06 -41.32
C GLU A 308 31.72 -8.33 -42.16
N GLN A 309 31.19 -8.35 -43.38
CA GLN A 309 31.59 -9.34 -44.37
C GLN A 309 33.08 -9.12 -44.66
N GLU A 310 33.94 -10.02 -44.18
CA GLU A 310 35.29 -10.16 -44.72
C GLU A 310 35.16 -10.53 -46.21
N THR A 311 35.15 -9.53 -47.08
CA THR A 311 35.49 -9.68 -48.48
C THR A 311 36.92 -10.22 -48.55
N ALA A 312 37.04 -11.53 -48.74
CA ALA A 312 38.30 -12.16 -49.13
C ALA A 312 38.70 -11.63 -50.52
N GLU A 313 39.49 -10.57 -50.56
CA GLU A 313 40.24 -10.18 -51.75
C GLU A 313 41.24 -11.30 -52.08
N ASN A 314 40.90 -12.05 -53.11
CA ASN A 314 41.68 -13.14 -53.67
C ASN A 314 42.92 -12.55 -54.39
N GLY A 315 43.93 -12.15 -53.62
CA GLY A 315 45.25 -11.73 -54.10
C GLY A 315 46.18 -12.93 -54.29
N GLY A 316 45.90 -13.77 -55.28
CA GLY A 316 46.76 -14.89 -55.69
C GLY A 316 47.62 -14.54 -56.91
N ASP A 317 48.65 -13.72 -56.70
CA ASP A 317 49.78 -13.56 -57.63
C ASP A 317 50.78 -14.72 -57.46
N SER A 318 51.61 -14.94 -58.49
CA SER A 318 52.70 -15.92 -58.68
C SER A 318 52.27 -17.24 -59.35
N ARG A 319 52.89 -17.77 -60.42
CA ARG A 319 54.19 -17.49 -61.08
C ARG A 319 54.19 -18.25 -62.42
N VAL A 320 54.56 -17.58 -63.50
CA VAL A 320 54.93 -18.22 -64.78
C VAL A 320 56.40 -18.62 -64.67
N GLU A 321 56.71 -19.90 -64.84
CA GLU A 321 58.05 -20.33 -65.27
C GLU A 321 57.94 -21.26 -66.46
N ALA A 322 58.70 -20.90 -67.50
CA ALA A 322 59.05 -21.69 -68.66
C ALA A 322 60.45 -22.28 -68.45
#